data_AF-A0A8K0RGG0-F1
#
_entry.id   AF-A0A8K0RGG0-F1
#
_cell.length_a   1.000
_cell.length_b   1.000
_cell.length_c   1.000
_cell.angle_alpha   90.00
_cell.angle_beta   90.00
_cell.angle_gamma   90.00
#
_symmetry.space_group_name_H-M   'P 1'
#
loop_
_entity.id
_entity.type
_entity.pdbx_description
1 polymer ?
#
loop_
_entity_poly.entity_id
_entity_poly.type
_entity_poly.pdbx_seq_one_letter_code
_entity_poly.pdbx_strand_id
1 'polypeptide(L)'
;MTTPSFPFLSLPLELREAIYSLYFKPADRLLRSSQLEEQGFYGGVYKFDVDLFRLNKQVYHEAKRVWKRENVFVKIATPWPSAVHHISSEGLVPLVCASKTSEAFTSHHALVQITAPFHNQHPEFTIVILLDDLHLFTQTWYYSALSYPMLNDRLSTSFILRDPDAPAPSNTSSAVNPATTIPLALQKKLLLPFEQVKGLYHKDIINYAPSVRQELEQRMAIPVPSLQSCCEAAVTYMEQGDAVLATDPAAALQIYFQAFHAIHIIIFGRTRRVLADVFFHAVISSGRFAGQTGMTVRVILRLKLVARCIKAYLGLREWGEAAFWGMRTIRIMRESMDTDFEDFLTEFVGGEDVGLIYVRTGVAIWSMEREVSGWDGKTGTQQEEAANKWKEELKHYADDPDLNSSERVFSTSARYLKGRRKADIRKELEAFQVPKRILDLYKDEETEDRSTVAVDGSGEE
;
A
#
# COMPACT_ATOMS: atom_id res chain seq x y z
N MET A 1 40.72 11.06 31.97
CA MET A 1 40.24 12.43 31.72
C MET A 1 38.72 12.37 31.65
N THR A 2 38.03 12.88 32.67
CA THR A 2 36.55 12.96 32.67
C THR A 2 36.16 14.18 31.84
N THR A 3 35.47 13.95 30.72
CA THR A 3 34.88 15.02 29.92
C THR A 3 33.96 15.86 30.82
N PRO A 4 34.07 17.20 30.80
CA PRO A 4 33.19 18.05 31.61
C PRO A 4 31.73 17.83 31.20
N SER A 5 30.84 17.69 32.19
CA SER A 5 29.42 17.48 31.93
C SER A 5 28.82 18.70 31.23
N PHE A 6 28.08 18.47 30.15
CA PHE A 6 27.37 19.53 29.43
C PHE A 6 26.30 20.19 30.34
N PRO A 7 26.32 21.53 30.54
CA PRO A 7 25.40 22.21 31.44
C PRO A 7 24.02 22.40 30.79
N PHE A 8 23.26 21.32 30.62
CA PHE A 8 21.99 21.34 29.88
C PHE A 8 20.97 22.39 30.39
N LEU A 9 20.87 22.60 31.71
CA LEU A 9 19.93 23.55 32.30
C LEU A 9 20.33 25.03 32.13
N SER A 10 21.57 25.32 31.69
CA SER A 10 21.96 26.70 31.37
C SER A 10 21.54 27.14 29.96
N LEU A 11 21.07 26.20 29.11
CA LEU A 11 20.50 26.54 27.81
C LEU A 11 19.20 27.34 27.98
N PRO A 12 18.85 28.27 27.07
CA PRO A 12 17.51 28.84 27.00
C PRO A 12 16.42 27.76 26.88
N LEU A 13 15.23 28.06 27.41
CA LEU A 13 14.10 27.12 27.43
C LEU A 13 13.75 26.64 26.02
N GLU A 14 13.83 27.52 25.02
CA GLU A 14 13.52 27.25 23.62
C GLU A 14 14.44 26.16 23.05
N LEU A 15 15.73 26.22 23.37
CA LEU A 15 16.68 25.19 22.94
C LEU A 15 16.45 23.87 23.66
N ARG A 16 16.10 23.91 24.96
CA ARG A 16 15.73 22.68 25.69
C ARG A 16 14.46 22.06 25.12
N GLU A 17 13.45 22.84 24.77
CA GLU A 17 12.24 22.36 24.10
C GLU A 17 12.54 21.75 22.73
N ALA A 18 13.40 22.36 21.92
CA ALA A 18 13.81 21.80 20.64
C ALA A 18 14.50 20.44 20.82
N ILE A 19 15.35 20.31 21.85
CA ILE A 19 15.98 19.02 22.20
C ILE A 19 14.92 18.00 22.63
N TYR A 20 13.93 18.38 23.44
CA TYR A 20 12.83 17.49 23.82
C TYR A 20 11.98 17.07 22.62
N SER A 21 11.70 17.98 21.67
CA SER A 21 10.94 17.64 20.45
C SER A 21 11.69 16.63 19.60
N LEU A 22 13.02 16.77 19.45
CA LEU A 22 13.84 15.76 18.77
C LEU A 22 13.87 14.44 19.54
N TYR A 23 14.00 14.49 20.87
CA TYR A 23 14.01 13.30 21.71
C TYR A 23 12.70 12.51 21.64
N PHE A 24 11.56 13.19 21.60
CA PHE A 24 10.23 12.55 21.54
C PHE A 24 9.67 12.39 20.13
N LYS A 25 10.48 12.63 19.10
CA LYS A 25 10.06 12.51 17.70
C LYS A 25 9.56 11.08 17.40
N PRO A 26 8.28 10.89 17.05
CA PRO A 26 7.71 9.55 16.90
C PRO A 26 8.44 8.66 15.89
N ALA A 27 8.85 9.23 14.75
CA ALA A 27 9.51 8.48 13.67
C ALA A 27 10.77 7.74 14.14
N ASP A 28 11.50 8.31 15.11
CA ASP A 28 12.75 7.73 15.63
C ASP A 28 12.49 6.67 16.71
N ARG A 29 11.22 6.52 17.12
CA ARG A 29 10.76 5.58 18.16
C ARG A 29 9.99 4.39 17.60
N LEU A 30 9.73 4.36 16.29
CA LEU A 30 9.09 3.24 15.63
C LEU A 30 10.09 2.10 15.45
N LEU A 31 9.84 0.97 16.11
CA LEU A 31 10.63 -0.24 15.95
C LEU A 31 9.98 -1.18 14.94
N ARG A 32 10.78 -1.66 13.99
CA ARG A 32 10.44 -2.73 13.06
C ARG A 32 11.51 -3.80 13.11
N SER A 33 11.10 -5.06 13.24
CA SER A 33 12.01 -6.20 13.23
C SER A 33 11.27 -7.45 12.79
N SER A 34 11.99 -8.42 12.22
CA SER A 34 11.44 -9.74 11.88
C SER A 34 10.81 -10.44 13.09
N GLN A 35 11.38 -10.26 14.29
CA GLN A 35 10.80 -10.78 15.54
C GLN A 35 9.43 -10.16 15.87
N LEU A 36 9.23 -8.87 15.59
CA LEU A 36 7.94 -8.22 15.78
C LEU A 36 6.92 -8.68 14.74
N GLU A 37 7.36 -8.90 13.50
CA GLU A 37 6.53 -9.47 12.43
C GLU A 37 6.05 -10.90 12.78
N GLU A 38 6.92 -11.74 13.31
CA GLU A 38 6.57 -13.08 13.82
C GLU A 38 5.51 -13.03 14.94
N GLN A 39 5.50 -11.96 15.73
CA GLN A 39 4.49 -11.72 16.77
C GLN A 39 3.20 -11.07 16.23
N GLY A 40 3.14 -10.80 14.92
CA GLY A 40 1.98 -10.20 14.26
C GLY A 40 2.00 -8.67 14.21
N PHE A 41 3.08 -8.00 14.62
CA PHE A 41 3.22 -6.54 14.62
C PHE A 41 3.90 -6.00 13.36
N TYR A 42 3.31 -6.25 12.20
CA TYR A 42 3.90 -5.89 10.90
C TYR A 42 4.00 -4.36 10.67
N GLY A 43 3.10 -3.58 11.26
CA GLY A 43 3.21 -2.11 11.27
C GLY A 43 4.39 -1.56 12.09
N GLY A 44 4.90 -2.36 13.03
CA GLY A 44 5.86 -1.98 14.04
C GLY A 44 5.21 -1.54 15.36
N VAL A 45 6.06 -1.27 16.34
CA VAL A 45 5.65 -0.84 17.69
C VAL A 45 6.45 0.39 18.10
N TYR A 46 5.78 1.40 18.65
CA TYR A 46 6.46 2.56 19.22
C TYR A 46 7.05 2.23 20.59
N LYS A 47 8.34 2.50 20.75
CA LYS A 47 9.03 2.39 22.04
C LYS A 47 9.59 3.74 22.45
N PHE A 48 8.78 4.47 23.21
CA PHE A 48 9.19 5.76 23.77
C PHE A 48 10.04 5.57 25.02
N ASP A 49 11.13 6.33 25.07
CA ASP A 49 11.96 6.43 26.26
C ASP A 49 11.40 7.53 27.17
N VAL A 50 11.00 7.14 28.39
CA VAL A 50 10.36 8.01 29.38
C VAL A 50 11.26 8.25 30.60
N ASP A 51 12.49 7.74 30.59
CA ASP A 51 13.42 7.91 31.72
C ASP A 51 13.81 9.38 31.92
N LEU A 52 13.73 10.19 30.86
CA LEU A 52 13.90 11.64 30.93
C LEU A 52 12.97 12.30 31.98
N PHE A 53 11.76 11.78 32.15
CA PHE A 53 10.80 12.30 33.14
C PHE A 53 11.25 12.08 34.59
N ARG A 54 12.22 11.20 34.84
CA ARG A 54 12.69 10.86 36.19
C ARG A 54 13.89 11.71 36.66
N LEU A 55 14.50 12.50 35.77
CA LEU A 55 15.74 13.22 36.09
C LEU A 55 15.56 14.28 37.19
N ASN A 56 14.65 15.24 36.98
CA ASN A 56 14.29 16.25 37.98
C ASN A 56 12.95 16.92 37.64
N LYS A 57 12.42 17.73 38.57
CA LYS A 57 11.11 18.39 38.41
C LYS A 57 11.05 19.36 37.21
N GLN A 58 12.10 20.13 36.97
CA GLN A 58 12.13 21.09 35.86
C GLN A 58 12.07 20.36 34.52
N VAL A 59 12.96 19.38 34.32
CA VAL A 59 12.99 18.54 33.12
C VAL A 59 11.66 17.81 32.96
N TYR A 60 11.08 17.27 34.04
CA TYR A 60 9.77 16.63 34.00
C TYR A 60 8.70 17.55 33.40
N HIS A 61 8.55 18.77 33.92
CA HIS A 61 7.50 19.69 33.48
C HIS A 61 7.73 20.18 32.04
N GLU A 62 8.96 20.55 31.69
CA GLU A 62 9.31 21.03 30.34
C GLU A 62 9.16 19.89 29.31
N ALA A 63 9.75 18.73 29.56
CA ALA A 63 9.67 17.57 28.69
C ALA A 63 8.23 17.06 28.54
N LYS A 64 7.44 17.02 29.63
CA LYS A 64 6.04 16.58 29.56
C LYS A 64 5.16 17.55 28.76
N ARG A 65 5.44 18.87 28.81
CA ARG A 65 4.76 19.86 27.97
C ARG A 65 5.03 19.59 26.49
N VAL A 66 6.29 19.37 26.12
CA VAL A 66 6.67 19.05 24.74
C VAL A 66 6.09 17.70 24.31
N TRP A 67 6.21 16.67 25.14
CA TRP A 67 5.64 15.34 24.89
C TRP A 67 4.17 15.40 24.46
N LYS A 68 3.34 16.14 25.20
CA LYS A 68 1.91 16.28 24.91
C LYS A 68 1.61 17.06 23.63
N ARG A 69 2.46 18.05 23.30
CA ARG A 69 2.35 18.81 22.05
C ARG A 69 2.66 17.95 20.83
N GLU A 70 3.72 17.14 20.92
CA GLU A 70 4.22 16.35 19.79
C GLU A 70 3.49 14.99 19.64
N ASN A 71 2.95 14.44 20.73
CA ASN A 71 2.37 13.09 20.74
C ASN A 71 0.89 13.11 21.10
N VAL A 72 0.05 13.00 20.07
CA VAL A 72 -1.40 12.85 20.23
C VAL A 72 -1.78 11.39 20.06
N PHE A 73 -2.46 10.83 21.05
CA PHE A 73 -2.85 9.42 21.07
C PHE A 73 -4.35 9.24 20.86
N VAL A 74 -4.70 8.17 20.14
CA VAL A 74 -6.06 7.68 19.96
C VAL A 74 -6.15 6.30 20.59
N LYS A 75 -7.14 6.10 21.47
CA LYS A 75 -7.45 4.80 22.07
C LYS A 75 -8.63 4.18 21.33
N ILE A 76 -8.49 2.96 20.87
CA ILE A 76 -9.55 2.20 20.22
C ILE A 76 -9.91 1.03 21.11
N ALA A 77 -11.19 0.90 21.45
CA ALA A 77 -11.74 -0.19 22.23
C ALA A 77 -12.62 -1.07 21.34
N THR A 78 -12.42 -2.38 21.38
CA THR A 78 -13.03 -3.35 20.46
C THR A 78 -13.41 -4.63 21.21
N PRO A 79 -14.49 -5.33 20.81
CA PRO A 79 -14.89 -6.59 21.45
C PRO A 79 -14.01 -7.77 21.03
N TRP A 80 -13.23 -7.66 19.95
CA TRP A 80 -12.50 -8.80 19.39
C TRP A 80 -11.01 -8.77 19.74
N PRO A 81 -10.45 -9.86 20.31
CA PRO A 81 -9.01 -9.95 20.57
C PRO A 81 -8.21 -9.99 19.26
N SER A 82 -8.77 -10.63 18.23
CA SER A 82 -8.15 -10.72 16.90
C SER A 82 -8.02 -9.37 16.20
N ALA A 83 -8.77 -8.34 16.62
CA ALA A 83 -8.67 -7.02 16.05
C ALA A 83 -7.27 -6.42 16.20
N VAL A 84 -6.56 -6.70 17.29
CA VAL A 84 -5.17 -6.23 17.49
C VAL A 84 -4.26 -6.77 16.40
N HIS A 85 -4.33 -8.08 16.15
CA HIS A 85 -3.56 -8.72 15.11
C HIS A 85 -3.95 -8.16 13.74
N HIS A 86 -5.24 -8.16 13.41
CA HIS A 86 -5.76 -7.67 12.14
C HIS A 86 -5.34 -6.22 11.82
N ILE A 87 -5.45 -5.32 12.79
CA ILE A 87 -5.08 -3.91 12.65
C ILE A 87 -3.56 -3.76 12.41
N SER A 88 -2.74 -4.51 13.13
CA SER A 88 -1.28 -4.40 12.96
C SER A 88 -0.76 -5.19 11.75
N SER A 89 -1.33 -6.35 11.45
CA SER A 89 -0.87 -7.27 10.41
C SER A 89 -1.41 -6.91 9.04
N GLU A 90 -2.73 -6.71 8.90
CA GLU A 90 -3.41 -6.34 7.65
C GLU A 90 -3.44 -4.83 7.42
N GLY A 91 -3.53 -4.05 8.50
CA GLY A 91 -3.53 -2.59 8.41
C GLY A 91 -2.16 -1.93 8.38
N LEU A 92 -1.09 -2.67 8.74
CA LEU A 92 0.24 -2.11 9.02
C LEU A 92 0.21 -0.95 10.03
N VAL A 93 -0.81 -0.89 10.89
CA VAL A 93 -0.95 0.19 11.85
C VAL A 93 0.09 0.00 12.95
N PRO A 94 1.02 0.96 13.14
CA PRO A 94 1.94 0.91 14.25
C PRO A 94 1.20 1.08 15.58
N LEU A 95 1.59 0.29 16.59
CA LEU A 95 0.94 0.32 17.90
C LEU A 95 1.84 0.99 18.94
N VAL A 96 1.25 1.79 19.82
CA VAL A 96 1.92 2.32 21.01
C VAL A 96 1.85 1.30 22.14
N CYS A 97 0.65 0.75 22.38
CA CYS A 97 0.43 -0.36 23.30
C CYS A 97 -0.89 -1.08 23.01
N ALA A 98 -1.03 -2.31 23.52
CA ALA A 98 -2.20 -3.16 23.38
C ALA A 98 -2.47 -3.96 24.68
N SER A 99 -3.69 -4.51 24.81
CA SER A 99 -4.11 -5.37 25.92
C SER A 99 -4.15 -4.66 27.29
N LYS A 100 -3.58 -5.24 28.36
CA LYS A 100 -3.69 -4.71 29.73
C LYS A 100 -3.01 -3.35 29.91
N THR A 101 -1.97 -3.05 29.14
CA THR A 101 -1.22 -1.79 29.26
C THR A 101 -1.96 -0.61 28.63
N SER A 102 -2.73 -0.85 27.56
CA SER A 102 -3.59 0.16 26.93
C SER A 102 -4.82 0.46 27.78
N GLU A 103 -5.33 -0.47 28.59
CA GLU A 103 -6.42 -0.21 29.54
C GLU A 103 -6.04 0.90 30.54
N ALA A 104 -4.84 0.80 31.11
CA ALA A 104 -4.29 1.80 32.04
C ALA A 104 -3.88 3.13 31.36
N PHE A 105 -3.87 3.19 30.02
CA PHE A 105 -3.46 4.38 29.28
C PHE A 105 -4.55 5.47 29.30
N THR A 106 -4.27 6.58 29.96
CA THR A 106 -5.20 7.71 30.15
C THR A 106 -4.86 8.94 29.30
N SER A 107 -3.66 9.03 28.75
CA SER A 107 -3.16 10.21 28.02
C SER A 107 -3.61 10.27 26.55
N HIS A 108 -4.87 9.93 26.25
CA HIS A 108 -5.44 9.93 24.89
C HIS A 108 -6.44 11.06 24.69
N HIS A 109 -6.48 11.61 23.48
CA HIS A 109 -7.39 12.71 23.11
C HIS A 109 -8.69 12.20 22.49
N ALA A 110 -8.68 11.02 21.88
CA ALA A 110 -9.87 10.39 21.34
C ALA A 110 -9.98 8.95 21.85
N LEU A 111 -11.21 8.57 22.21
CA LEU A 111 -11.59 7.19 22.47
C LEU A 111 -12.63 6.78 21.41
N VAL A 112 -12.34 5.70 20.69
CA VAL A 112 -13.23 5.08 19.70
C VAL A 112 -13.69 3.76 20.29
N GLN A 113 -14.95 3.67 20.71
CA GLN A 113 -15.51 2.45 21.29
C GLN A 113 -16.38 1.74 20.27
N ILE A 114 -15.95 0.55 19.88
CA ILE A 114 -16.67 -0.32 18.94
C ILE A 114 -17.42 -1.36 19.75
N THR A 115 -18.70 -1.56 19.46
CA THR A 115 -19.54 -2.62 20.07
C THR A 115 -20.33 -3.34 19.01
N ALA A 116 -20.68 -4.60 19.28
CA ALA A 116 -21.53 -5.41 18.41
C ALA A 116 -22.82 -5.76 19.16
N PRO A 117 -23.83 -4.87 19.19
CA PRO A 117 -25.03 -5.03 20.02
C PRO A 117 -25.80 -6.32 19.70
N PHE A 118 -25.87 -6.73 18.43
CA PHE A 118 -26.54 -7.96 18.01
C PHE A 118 -25.89 -9.25 18.55
N HIS A 119 -24.65 -9.17 19.01
CA HIS A 119 -23.90 -10.28 19.59
C HIS A 119 -23.72 -10.13 21.10
N ASN A 120 -24.33 -9.10 21.73
CA ASN A 120 -24.11 -8.72 23.14
C ASN A 120 -22.62 -8.60 23.50
N GLN A 121 -21.79 -8.13 22.56
CA GLN A 121 -20.36 -7.98 22.78
C GLN A 121 -20.00 -6.53 23.10
N HIS A 122 -19.32 -6.35 24.23
CA HIS A 122 -18.80 -5.08 24.73
C HIS A 122 -17.30 -4.96 24.45
N PRO A 123 -16.73 -3.74 24.47
CA PRO A 123 -15.33 -3.54 24.19
C PRO A 123 -14.50 -4.06 25.36
N GLU A 124 -13.85 -5.20 25.19
CA GLU A 124 -12.97 -5.82 26.20
C GLU A 124 -11.49 -5.55 25.91
N PHE A 125 -11.15 -5.28 24.64
CA PHE A 125 -9.78 -5.11 24.21
C PHE A 125 -9.54 -3.66 23.84
N THR A 126 -8.37 -3.13 24.22
CA THR A 126 -8.00 -1.76 23.85
C THR A 126 -6.64 -1.72 23.18
N ILE A 127 -6.49 -0.81 22.24
CA ILE A 127 -5.23 -0.48 21.57
C ILE A 127 -5.03 1.03 21.59
N VAL A 128 -3.78 1.45 21.59
CA VAL A 128 -3.40 2.85 21.49
C VAL A 128 -2.51 3.04 20.27
N ILE A 129 -2.86 4.02 19.45
CA ILE A 129 -2.12 4.42 18.25
C ILE A 129 -1.81 5.93 18.33
N LEU A 130 -0.86 6.38 17.52
CA LEU A 130 -0.67 7.82 17.30
C LEU A 130 -1.75 8.34 16.35
N LEU A 131 -2.09 9.62 16.51
CA LEU A 131 -3.00 10.32 15.61
C LEU A 131 -2.53 10.24 14.15
N ASP A 132 -1.22 10.34 13.92
CA ASP A 132 -0.65 10.30 12.57
C ASP A 132 -0.93 8.96 11.86
N ASP A 133 -1.13 7.87 12.60
CA ASP A 133 -1.45 6.54 12.08
C ASP A 133 -2.95 6.22 12.03
N LEU A 134 -3.81 7.14 12.50
CA LEU A 134 -5.26 6.93 12.54
C LEU A 134 -5.84 6.63 11.15
N HIS A 135 -5.28 7.24 10.11
CA HIS A 135 -5.71 7.02 8.73
C HIS A 135 -5.50 5.57 8.26
N LEU A 136 -4.44 4.89 8.73
CA LEU A 136 -4.19 3.48 8.41
C LEU A 136 -5.25 2.59 9.07
N PHE A 137 -5.63 2.91 10.31
CA PHE A 137 -6.71 2.21 11.01
C PHE A 137 -8.05 2.36 10.30
N THR A 138 -8.45 3.58 9.94
CA THR A 138 -9.73 3.82 9.24
C THR A 138 -9.74 3.20 7.84
N GLN A 139 -8.60 3.18 7.16
CA GLN A 139 -8.43 2.49 5.89
C GLN A 139 -8.59 0.97 6.03
N THR A 140 -8.02 0.37 7.08
CA THR A 140 -8.18 -1.06 7.38
C THR A 140 -9.65 -1.40 7.60
N TRP A 141 -10.36 -0.59 8.38
CA TRP A 141 -11.79 -0.76 8.60
C TRP A 141 -12.59 -0.63 7.29
N TYR A 142 -12.29 0.38 6.48
CA TYR A 142 -12.92 0.56 5.17
C TYR A 142 -12.86 -0.72 4.32
N TYR A 143 -11.66 -1.30 4.14
CA TYR A 143 -11.53 -2.54 3.36
C TYR A 143 -12.17 -3.76 4.04
N SER A 144 -12.17 -3.81 5.37
CA SER A 144 -12.84 -4.87 6.12
C SER A 144 -14.35 -4.86 5.87
N ALA A 145 -14.96 -3.67 5.86
CA ALA A 145 -16.39 -3.51 5.59
C ALA A 145 -16.75 -3.90 4.14
N LEU A 146 -15.83 -3.71 3.20
CA LEU A 146 -16.01 -4.17 1.82
C LEU A 146 -15.84 -5.68 1.67
N SER A 147 -14.94 -6.30 2.44
CA SER A 147 -14.80 -7.76 2.49
C SER A 147 -15.99 -8.43 3.18
N TYR A 148 -16.60 -7.76 4.15
CA TYR A 148 -17.71 -8.25 4.96
C TYR A 148 -18.88 -7.25 4.93
N PRO A 149 -19.75 -7.28 3.89
CA PRO A 149 -20.78 -6.25 3.68
C PRO A 149 -21.72 -6.00 4.85
N MET A 150 -21.94 -7.01 5.71
CA MET A 150 -22.81 -6.92 6.90
C MET A 150 -22.08 -6.50 8.18
N LEU A 151 -20.78 -6.19 8.10
CA LEU A 151 -19.96 -5.85 9.26
C LEU A 151 -20.48 -4.59 9.96
N ASN A 152 -20.57 -3.49 9.22
CA ASN A 152 -20.91 -2.20 9.81
C ASN A 152 -22.38 -2.12 10.23
N ASP A 153 -23.27 -2.79 9.51
CA ASP A 153 -24.70 -2.89 9.85
C ASP A 153 -24.96 -3.56 11.21
N ARG A 154 -23.94 -4.19 11.78
CA ARG A 154 -23.98 -4.85 13.10
C ARG A 154 -23.14 -4.17 14.16
N LEU A 155 -22.47 -3.06 13.80
CA LEU A 155 -21.55 -2.34 14.66
C LEU A 155 -22.13 -1.01 15.13
N SER A 156 -22.02 -0.77 16.44
CA SER A 156 -22.22 0.54 17.04
C SER A 156 -20.89 1.17 17.41
N THR A 157 -20.71 2.47 17.20
CA THR A 157 -19.46 3.15 17.53
C THR A 157 -19.68 4.46 18.27
N SER A 158 -18.99 4.65 19.39
CA SER A 158 -18.94 5.93 20.11
C SER A 158 -17.59 6.60 19.91
N PHE A 159 -17.61 7.82 19.39
CA PHE A 159 -16.45 8.69 19.23
C PHE A 159 -16.44 9.73 20.34
N ILE A 160 -15.50 9.62 21.27
CA ILE A 160 -15.45 10.45 22.48
C ILE A 160 -14.20 11.31 22.45
N LEU A 161 -14.39 12.63 22.42
CA LEU A 161 -13.29 13.58 22.63
C LEU A 161 -12.98 13.70 24.12
N ARG A 162 -11.69 13.65 24.44
CA ARG A 162 -11.17 13.81 25.80
C ARG A 162 -10.08 14.85 25.81
N ASP A 163 -10.01 15.55 26.92
CA ASP A 163 -8.87 16.39 27.26
C ASP A 163 -8.03 15.63 28.32
N PRO A 164 -6.87 15.05 27.95
CA PRO A 164 -6.02 14.32 28.89
C PRO A 164 -5.40 15.24 29.97
N ASP A 165 -5.49 16.55 29.78
CA ASP A 165 -4.93 17.57 30.67
C ASP A 165 -5.97 18.22 31.57
N ALA A 166 -7.25 17.92 31.34
CA ALA A 166 -8.32 18.40 32.19
C ALA A 166 -8.09 17.91 33.64
N PRO A 167 -8.22 18.80 34.64
CA PRO A 167 -8.15 18.38 36.04
C PRO A 167 -9.23 17.34 36.30
N ALA A 168 -8.89 16.33 37.12
CA ALA A 168 -9.86 15.33 37.54
C ALA A 168 -11.12 16.04 38.09
N PRO A 169 -12.33 15.57 37.74
CA PRO A 169 -13.56 16.25 38.13
C PRO A 169 -13.59 16.35 39.66
N SER A 170 -13.39 17.57 40.17
CA SER A 170 -13.59 17.86 41.59
C SER A 170 -15.08 18.03 41.84
N ASN A 171 -15.55 17.67 43.04
CA ASN A 171 -16.97 17.73 43.42
C ASN A 171 -17.60 19.13 43.34
N THR A 172 -16.82 20.18 43.01
CA THR A 172 -17.22 21.59 43.03
C THR A 172 -17.03 22.32 41.70
N SER A 173 -16.49 21.68 40.66
CA SER A 173 -16.24 22.31 39.36
C SER A 173 -16.96 21.56 38.23
N SER A 174 -17.85 22.25 37.51
CA SER A 174 -18.43 21.73 36.26
C SER A 174 -17.32 21.27 35.33
N ALA A 175 -17.38 20.02 34.87
CA ALA A 175 -16.37 19.46 33.98
C ALA A 175 -16.22 20.37 32.74
N VAL A 176 -15.01 20.88 32.52
CA VAL A 176 -14.72 21.70 31.34
C VAL A 176 -14.96 20.84 30.11
N ASN A 177 -15.85 21.29 29.22
CA ASN A 177 -16.19 20.55 28.02
C ASN A 177 -14.97 20.50 27.08
N PRO A 178 -14.44 19.31 26.73
CA PRO A 178 -13.29 19.17 25.84
C PRO A 178 -13.47 19.86 24.48
N ALA A 179 -14.72 20.01 24.01
CA ALA A 179 -15.04 20.74 22.79
C ALA A 179 -14.52 22.18 22.78
N THR A 180 -14.37 22.79 23.97
CA THR A 180 -13.97 24.19 24.17
C THR A 180 -12.47 24.36 24.42
N THR A 181 -11.77 23.33 24.93
CA THR A 181 -10.34 23.39 25.24
C THR A 181 -9.46 22.85 24.11
N ILE A 182 -9.91 21.81 23.43
CA ILE A 182 -9.15 21.18 22.35
C ILE A 182 -9.33 21.98 21.05
N PRO A 183 -8.24 22.41 20.38
CA PRO A 183 -8.35 23.18 19.14
C PRO A 183 -9.17 22.46 18.05
N LEU A 184 -10.00 23.22 17.33
CA LEU A 184 -10.88 22.70 16.29
C LEU A 184 -10.12 21.89 15.22
N ALA A 185 -8.92 22.33 14.85
CA ALA A 185 -8.06 21.64 13.89
C ALA A 185 -7.67 20.23 14.37
N LEU A 186 -7.39 20.07 15.67
CA LEU A 186 -7.08 18.78 16.26
C LEU A 186 -8.30 17.88 16.33
N GLN A 187 -9.47 18.43 16.70
CA GLN A 187 -10.74 17.70 16.67
C GLN A 187 -11.04 17.14 15.27
N LYS A 188 -10.82 17.93 14.21
CA LYS A 188 -10.98 17.50 12.82
C LYS A 188 -10.04 16.34 12.48
N LYS A 189 -8.75 16.44 12.85
CA LYS A 189 -7.78 15.35 12.63
C LYS A 189 -8.16 14.06 13.36
N LEU A 190 -8.73 14.17 14.56
CA LEU A 190 -9.15 13.02 15.37
C LEU A 190 -10.43 12.34 14.84
N LEU A 191 -11.36 13.10 14.26
CA LEU A 191 -12.69 12.59 13.92
C LEU A 191 -12.90 12.34 12.42
N LEU A 192 -12.46 13.24 11.55
CA LEU A 192 -12.77 13.18 10.12
C LEU A 192 -12.20 11.97 9.37
N PRO A 193 -11.07 11.33 9.76
CA PRO A 193 -10.62 10.10 9.10
C PRO A 193 -11.68 8.98 9.10
N PHE A 194 -12.60 8.98 10.07
CA PHE A 194 -13.72 8.03 10.12
C PHE A 194 -14.79 8.24 9.05
N GLU A 195 -14.65 9.25 8.19
CA GLU A 195 -15.53 9.45 7.03
C GLU A 195 -15.64 8.21 6.14
N GLN A 196 -14.59 7.37 6.10
CA GLN A 196 -14.54 6.15 5.29
C GLN A 196 -15.39 5.01 5.87
N VAL A 197 -15.75 5.06 7.16
CA VAL A 197 -16.58 4.03 7.80
C VAL A 197 -18.05 4.32 7.50
N LYS A 198 -18.67 3.52 6.64
CA LYS A 198 -20.06 3.72 6.18
C LYS A 198 -21.00 2.70 6.78
N GLY A 199 -22.29 3.04 6.90
CA GLY A 199 -23.33 2.07 7.24
C GLY A 199 -23.24 1.48 8.66
N LEU A 200 -22.75 2.24 9.64
CA LEU A 200 -22.82 1.78 11.04
C LEU A 200 -24.27 1.67 11.51
N TYR A 201 -24.59 0.62 12.28
CA TYR A 201 -25.90 0.46 12.93
C TYR A 201 -26.25 1.67 13.80
N HIS A 202 -25.28 2.10 14.61
CA HIS A 202 -25.41 3.27 15.45
C HIS A 202 -24.07 3.99 15.58
N LYS A 203 -24.12 5.32 15.63
CA LYS A 203 -22.95 6.15 15.92
C LYS A 203 -23.32 7.21 16.94
N ASP A 204 -22.43 7.41 17.90
CA ASP A 204 -22.52 8.49 18.88
C ASP A 204 -21.25 9.33 18.84
N ILE A 205 -21.39 10.65 18.91
CA ILE A 205 -20.27 11.59 18.83
C ILE A 205 -20.34 12.55 20.02
N ILE A 206 -19.49 12.27 21.01
CA ILE A 206 -19.52 12.89 22.33
C ILE A 206 -18.36 13.89 22.45
N ASN A 207 -18.66 15.07 23.00
CA ASN A 207 -17.70 16.14 23.31
C ASN A 207 -16.95 16.77 22.13
N TYR A 208 -17.28 16.46 20.88
CA TYR A 208 -16.75 17.19 19.72
C TYR A 208 -17.51 18.49 19.47
N ALA A 209 -16.91 19.49 18.81
CA ALA A 209 -17.60 20.69 18.37
C ALA A 209 -18.70 20.33 17.34
N PRO A 210 -19.92 20.92 17.41
CA PRO A 210 -21.03 20.57 16.52
C PRO A 210 -20.69 20.65 15.03
N SER A 211 -19.89 21.64 14.62
CA SER A 211 -19.43 21.80 13.25
C SER A 211 -18.61 20.62 12.73
N VAL A 212 -17.77 20.01 13.57
CA VAL A 212 -16.97 18.83 13.20
C VAL A 212 -17.85 17.58 13.10
N ARG A 213 -18.85 17.44 13.98
CA ARG A 213 -19.80 16.32 13.93
C ARG A 213 -20.60 16.36 12.64
N GLN A 214 -21.16 17.52 12.31
CA GLN A 214 -21.93 17.72 11.10
C GLN A 214 -21.09 17.46 9.84
N GLU A 215 -19.83 17.91 9.84
CA GLU A 215 -18.90 17.64 8.74
C GLU A 215 -18.65 16.13 8.58
N LEU A 216 -18.40 15.39 9.68
CA LEU A 216 -18.26 13.93 9.61
C LEU A 216 -19.53 13.27 9.08
N GLU A 217 -20.71 13.67 9.57
CA GLU A 217 -21.99 13.10 9.13
C GLU A 217 -22.23 13.30 7.64
N GLN A 218 -21.96 14.50 7.13
CA GLN A 218 -22.07 14.81 5.70
C GLN A 218 -21.14 13.92 4.88
N ARG A 219 -19.89 13.75 5.30
CA ARG A 219 -18.93 12.91 4.57
C ARG A 219 -19.24 11.42 4.68
N MET A 220 -19.71 10.94 5.82
CA MET A 220 -20.18 9.56 6.00
C MET A 220 -21.43 9.26 5.16
N ALA A 221 -22.25 10.25 4.83
CA ALA A 221 -23.42 10.07 3.97
C ALA A 221 -23.05 9.83 2.49
N ILE A 222 -21.84 10.22 2.07
CA ILE A 222 -21.33 9.93 0.73
C ILE A 222 -21.10 8.41 0.64
N PRO A 223 -21.75 7.68 -0.28
CA PRO A 223 -21.60 6.25 -0.41
C PRO A 223 -20.18 5.87 -0.84
N VAL A 224 -19.78 4.63 -0.56
CA VAL A 224 -18.53 4.09 -1.11
C VAL A 224 -18.60 4.07 -2.64
N PRO A 225 -17.49 4.33 -3.34
CA PRO A 225 -17.45 4.18 -4.79
C PRO A 225 -17.93 2.78 -5.21
N SER A 226 -18.74 2.72 -6.27
CA SER A 226 -19.21 1.44 -6.79
C SER A 226 -18.06 0.66 -7.43
N LEU A 227 -18.23 -0.66 -7.55
CA LEU A 227 -17.27 -1.53 -8.26
C LEU A 227 -16.92 -0.98 -9.66
N GLN A 228 -17.95 -0.56 -10.40
CA GLN A 228 -17.78 0.08 -11.71
C GLN A 228 -16.91 1.33 -11.62
N SER A 229 -17.24 2.25 -10.69
CA SER A 229 -16.51 3.50 -10.52
C SER A 229 -15.04 3.25 -10.17
N CYS A 230 -14.74 2.25 -9.34
CA CYS A 230 -13.37 1.85 -9.00
C CYS A 230 -12.59 1.38 -10.24
N CYS A 231 -13.18 0.50 -11.05
CA CYS A 231 -12.56 0.01 -12.28
C CYS A 231 -12.38 1.12 -13.33
N GLU A 232 -13.36 2.00 -13.51
CA GLU A 232 -13.27 3.14 -14.44
C GLU A 232 -12.24 4.18 -13.99
N ALA A 233 -12.16 4.47 -12.69
CA ALA A 233 -11.15 5.35 -12.13
C ALA A 233 -9.75 4.80 -12.34
N ALA A 234 -9.53 3.50 -12.11
CA ALA A 234 -8.23 2.87 -12.37
C ALA A 234 -7.80 2.99 -13.83
N VAL A 235 -8.72 2.84 -14.77
CA VAL A 235 -8.42 3.05 -16.19
C VAL A 235 -8.11 4.52 -16.49
N THR A 236 -8.87 5.44 -15.90
CA THR A 236 -8.64 6.88 -16.08
C THR A 236 -7.24 7.27 -15.58
N TYR A 237 -6.84 6.83 -14.39
CA TYR A 237 -5.49 7.04 -13.88
C TYR A 237 -4.43 6.36 -14.76
N MET A 238 -4.71 5.16 -15.26
CA MET A 238 -3.79 4.47 -16.16
C MET A 238 -3.57 5.26 -17.47
N GLU A 239 -4.63 5.79 -18.08
CA GLU A 239 -4.56 6.63 -19.28
C GLU A 239 -3.82 7.96 -19.00
N GLN A 240 -4.03 8.57 -17.82
CA GLN A 240 -3.29 9.75 -17.38
C GLN A 240 -1.79 9.47 -17.17
N GLY A 241 -1.46 8.33 -16.55
CA GLY A 241 -0.07 7.90 -16.38
C GLY A 241 0.61 7.64 -17.73
N ASP A 242 -0.09 7.00 -18.67
CA ASP A 242 0.42 6.75 -20.03
C ASP A 242 0.74 8.07 -20.77
N ALA A 243 -0.04 9.12 -20.57
CA ALA A 243 0.20 10.44 -21.16
C ALA A 243 1.46 11.14 -20.62
N VAL A 244 1.82 10.90 -19.35
CA VAL A 244 2.96 11.53 -18.68
C VAL A 244 4.24 10.68 -18.78
N LEU A 245 4.11 9.38 -19.00
CA LEU A 245 5.21 8.41 -18.98
C LEU A 245 6.40 8.77 -19.89
N ALA A 246 6.14 9.35 -21.06
CA ALA A 246 7.20 9.70 -22.00
C ALA A 246 8.09 10.85 -21.51
N THR A 247 7.56 11.74 -20.67
CA THR A 247 8.26 12.94 -20.20
C THR A 247 8.72 12.84 -18.75
N ASP A 248 7.92 12.21 -17.89
CA ASP A 248 8.21 12.07 -16.47
C ASP A 248 7.76 10.67 -15.97
N PRO A 249 8.65 9.67 -16.08
CA PRO A 249 8.35 8.32 -15.61
C PRO A 249 8.08 8.23 -14.10
N ALA A 250 8.66 9.12 -13.28
CA ALA A 250 8.45 9.11 -11.83
C ALA A 250 7.05 9.61 -11.48
N ALA A 251 6.59 10.68 -12.12
CA ALA A 251 5.21 11.15 -11.97
C ALA A 251 4.21 10.11 -12.49
N ALA A 252 4.48 9.48 -13.64
CA ALA A 252 3.65 8.41 -14.17
C ALA A 252 3.51 7.23 -13.18
N LEU A 253 4.61 6.84 -12.52
CA LEU A 253 4.59 5.78 -11.51
C LEU A 253 3.67 6.12 -10.32
N GLN A 254 3.68 7.36 -9.84
CA GLN A 254 2.78 7.80 -8.77
C GLN A 254 1.30 7.72 -9.20
N ILE A 255 1.00 8.09 -10.45
CA ILE A 255 -0.35 7.99 -11.01
C ILE A 255 -0.76 6.51 -11.16
N TYR A 256 0.15 5.63 -11.58
CA TYR A 256 -0.14 4.20 -11.63
C TYR A 256 -0.40 3.60 -10.23
N PHE A 257 0.25 4.12 -9.18
CA PHE A 257 -0.08 3.74 -7.81
C PHE A 257 -1.49 4.20 -7.39
N GLN A 258 -1.94 5.37 -7.85
CA GLN A 258 -3.35 5.79 -7.68
C GLN A 258 -4.31 4.85 -8.43
N ALA A 259 -3.93 4.37 -9.62
CA ALA A 259 -4.71 3.39 -10.36
C ALA A 259 -4.81 2.04 -9.62
N PHE A 260 -3.72 1.55 -9.04
CA PHE A 260 -3.75 0.37 -8.16
C PHE A 260 -4.63 0.59 -6.94
N HIS A 261 -4.52 1.76 -6.31
CA HIS A 261 -5.31 2.11 -5.14
C HIS A 261 -6.82 2.16 -5.43
N ALA A 262 -7.21 2.65 -6.61
CA ALA A 262 -8.58 2.68 -7.08
C ALA A 262 -9.21 1.27 -7.19
N ILE A 263 -8.41 0.24 -7.50
CA ILE A 263 -8.84 -1.17 -7.46
C ILE A 263 -8.43 -1.90 -6.17
N HIS A 264 -8.31 -1.14 -5.08
CA HIS A 264 -8.06 -1.64 -3.72
C HIS A 264 -6.75 -2.45 -3.60
N ILE A 265 -5.72 -2.04 -4.32
CA ILE A 265 -4.37 -2.59 -4.22
C ILE A 265 -3.45 -1.51 -3.66
N ILE A 266 -2.87 -1.75 -2.50
CA ILE A 266 -1.90 -0.84 -1.87
C ILE A 266 -0.49 -1.35 -2.15
N ILE A 267 0.38 -0.45 -2.60
CA ILE A 267 1.80 -0.71 -2.81
C ILE A 267 2.59 0.15 -1.84
N PHE A 268 3.47 -0.48 -1.05
CA PHE A 268 4.38 0.19 -0.14
C PHE A 268 5.77 -0.46 -0.24
N GLY A 269 6.73 0.27 -0.83
CA GLY A 269 8.00 -0.32 -1.25
C GLY A 269 7.76 -1.55 -2.13
N ARG A 270 8.47 -2.65 -1.86
CA ARG A 270 8.32 -3.94 -2.56
C ARG A 270 7.15 -4.81 -2.06
N THR A 271 6.33 -4.28 -1.15
CA THR A 271 5.16 -4.98 -0.60
C THR A 271 3.90 -4.53 -1.31
N ARG A 272 3.07 -5.50 -1.74
CA ARG A 272 1.76 -5.25 -2.33
C ARG A 272 0.68 -5.98 -1.56
N ARG A 273 -0.41 -5.29 -1.23
CA ARG A 273 -1.59 -5.83 -0.55
C ARG A 273 -2.81 -5.69 -1.43
N VAL A 274 -3.51 -6.80 -1.63
CA VAL A 274 -4.77 -6.86 -2.37
C VAL A 274 -5.87 -6.95 -1.32
N LEU A 275 -6.77 -5.97 -1.31
CA LEU A 275 -7.77 -5.81 -0.26
C LEU A 275 -9.18 -5.90 -0.84
N ALA A 276 -10.17 -6.21 0.00
CA ALA A 276 -11.58 -6.25 -0.38
C ALA A 276 -11.91 -7.19 -1.55
N ASP A 277 -11.36 -8.40 -1.58
CA ASP A 277 -11.58 -9.34 -2.71
C ASP A 277 -13.06 -9.66 -2.95
N VAL A 278 -13.84 -9.85 -1.88
CA VAL A 278 -15.28 -10.14 -1.95
C VAL A 278 -16.05 -9.03 -2.66
N PHE A 279 -15.64 -7.76 -2.51
CA PHE A 279 -16.25 -6.62 -3.20
C PHE A 279 -16.16 -6.74 -4.73
N PHE A 280 -15.10 -7.38 -5.25
CA PHE A 280 -14.91 -7.59 -6.68
C PHE A 280 -15.58 -8.86 -7.21
N HIS A 281 -16.21 -9.70 -6.37
CA HIS A 281 -16.95 -10.87 -6.85
C HIS A 281 -18.27 -10.52 -7.56
N ALA A 282 -18.78 -9.28 -7.38
CA ALA A 282 -19.99 -8.83 -8.04
C ALA A 282 -19.79 -8.64 -9.56
N VAL A 283 -20.89 -8.74 -10.31
CA VAL A 283 -20.93 -8.43 -11.74
C VAL A 283 -21.11 -6.92 -11.93
N ILE A 284 -20.36 -6.36 -12.88
CA ILE A 284 -20.48 -4.95 -13.26
C ILE A 284 -21.71 -4.80 -14.17
N SER A 285 -22.68 -3.99 -13.74
CA SER A 285 -23.97 -3.85 -14.41
C SER A 285 -23.98 -2.86 -15.58
N SER A 286 -23.04 -1.91 -15.63
CA SER A 286 -23.01 -0.86 -16.68
C SER A 286 -21.58 -0.36 -16.97
N GLY A 287 -21.43 0.48 -18.00
CA GLY A 287 -20.15 1.09 -18.39
C GLY A 287 -19.24 0.20 -19.24
N ARG A 288 -17.93 0.53 -19.28
CA ARG A 288 -16.92 -0.13 -20.14
C ARG A 288 -16.82 -1.65 -19.91
N PHE A 289 -17.17 -2.09 -18.71
CA PHE A 289 -17.02 -3.46 -18.24
C PHE A 289 -18.37 -4.16 -17.97
N ALA A 290 -19.47 -3.63 -18.52
CA ALA A 290 -20.79 -4.21 -18.33
C ALA A 290 -20.83 -5.70 -18.69
N GLY A 291 -21.43 -6.51 -17.81
CA GLY A 291 -21.56 -7.96 -17.96
C GLY A 291 -20.34 -8.77 -17.50
N GLN A 292 -19.24 -8.14 -17.12
CA GLN A 292 -18.05 -8.83 -16.61
C GLN A 292 -18.05 -8.90 -15.08
N THR A 293 -17.43 -9.94 -14.52
CA THR A 293 -17.18 -9.99 -13.08
C THR A 293 -16.09 -8.98 -12.70
N GLY A 294 -16.25 -8.31 -11.56
CA GLY A 294 -15.26 -7.35 -11.07
C GLY A 294 -13.89 -7.98 -10.88
N MET A 295 -13.84 -9.25 -10.49
CA MET A 295 -12.60 -9.98 -10.24
C MET A 295 -11.79 -10.16 -11.53
N THR A 296 -12.45 -10.59 -12.61
CA THR A 296 -11.80 -10.71 -13.93
C THR A 296 -11.25 -9.36 -14.40
N VAL A 297 -12.06 -8.30 -14.29
CA VAL A 297 -11.65 -6.95 -14.69
C VAL A 297 -10.47 -6.46 -13.84
N ARG A 298 -10.51 -6.68 -12.53
CA ARG A 298 -9.43 -6.31 -11.60
C ARG A 298 -8.12 -7.02 -11.91
N VAL A 299 -8.16 -8.31 -12.25
CA VAL A 299 -6.97 -9.06 -12.66
C VAL A 299 -6.37 -8.49 -13.94
N ILE A 300 -7.20 -8.22 -14.95
CA ILE A 300 -6.75 -7.62 -16.23
C ILE A 300 -6.13 -6.24 -16.00
N LEU A 301 -6.80 -5.38 -15.20
CA LEU A 301 -6.27 -4.05 -14.86
C LEU A 301 -4.95 -4.16 -14.10
N ARG A 302 -4.82 -5.12 -13.18
CA ARG A 302 -3.57 -5.35 -12.46
C ARG A 302 -2.43 -5.75 -13.40
N LEU A 303 -2.66 -6.64 -14.37
CA LEU A 303 -1.63 -7.02 -15.35
C LEU A 303 -1.19 -5.81 -16.19
N LYS A 304 -2.17 -5.05 -16.69
CA LYS A 304 -1.95 -3.78 -17.42
C LYS A 304 -1.12 -2.78 -16.65
N LEU A 305 -1.42 -2.61 -15.37
CA LEU A 305 -0.72 -1.68 -14.49
C LEU A 305 0.70 -2.16 -14.17
N VAL A 306 0.89 -3.46 -13.91
CA VAL A 306 2.25 -4.01 -13.69
C VAL A 306 3.11 -3.78 -14.93
N ALA A 307 2.61 -4.09 -16.14
CA ALA A 307 3.35 -3.88 -17.38
C ALA A 307 3.79 -2.41 -17.56
N ARG A 308 2.95 -1.46 -17.14
CA ARG A 308 3.22 -0.01 -17.18
C ARG A 308 4.19 0.46 -16.11
N CYS A 309 4.06 -0.03 -14.87
CA CYS A 309 5.01 0.26 -13.80
C CYS A 309 6.41 -0.24 -14.17
N ILE A 310 6.55 -1.44 -14.73
CA ILE A 310 7.85 -1.94 -15.21
C ILE A 310 8.40 -1.00 -16.28
N LYS A 311 7.57 -0.55 -17.24
CA LYS A 311 8.00 0.43 -18.26
C LYS A 311 8.46 1.75 -17.64
N ALA A 312 7.77 2.26 -16.62
CA ALA A 312 8.18 3.46 -15.90
C ALA A 312 9.53 3.26 -15.20
N TYR A 313 9.71 2.14 -14.48
CA TYR A 313 11.00 1.80 -13.86
C TYR A 313 12.13 1.67 -14.89
N LEU A 314 11.88 1.05 -16.05
CA LEU A 314 12.84 1.02 -17.16
C LEU A 314 13.19 2.44 -17.65
N GLY A 315 12.21 3.34 -17.75
CA GLY A 315 12.43 4.75 -18.06
C GLY A 315 13.28 5.49 -17.02
N LEU A 316 13.14 5.13 -15.74
CA LEU A 316 13.97 5.63 -14.64
C LEU A 316 15.33 4.95 -14.53
N ARG A 317 15.56 3.88 -15.31
CA ARG A 317 16.73 2.99 -15.19
C ARG A 317 16.85 2.30 -13.83
N GLU A 318 15.73 2.12 -13.13
CA GLU A 318 15.65 1.35 -11.89
C GLU A 318 15.46 -0.13 -12.21
N TRP A 319 16.51 -0.76 -12.75
CA TRP A 319 16.47 -2.14 -13.26
C TRP A 319 16.02 -3.15 -12.22
N GLY A 320 16.49 -2.99 -10.98
CA GLY A 320 16.15 -3.86 -9.86
C GLY A 320 14.66 -3.87 -9.54
N GLU A 321 14.00 -2.71 -9.55
CA GLU A 321 12.55 -2.61 -9.35
C GLU A 321 11.78 -3.19 -10.54
N ALA A 322 12.20 -2.88 -11.77
CA ALA A 322 11.60 -3.44 -12.97
C ALA A 322 11.65 -4.99 -12.98
N ALA A 323 12.81 -5.57 -12.66
CA ALA A 323 13.01 -7.01 -12.55
C ALA A 323 12.18 -7.60 -11.39
N PHE A 324 12.23 -6.99 -10.20
CA PHE A 324 11.51 -7.47 -9.03
C PHE A 324 10.00 -7.60 -9.28
N TRP A 325 9.35 -6.54 -9.79
CA TRP A 325 7.90 -6.55 -10.03
C TRP A 325 7.50 -7.47 -11.17
N GLY A 326 8.35 -7.56 -12.20
CA GLY A 326 8.21 -8.48 -13.31
C GLY A 326 8.24 -9.94 -12.87
N MET A 327 9.35 -10.37 -12.26
CA MET A 327 9.57 -11.74 -11.78
C MET A 327 8.51 -12.15 -10.75
N ARG A 328 8.18 -11.26 -9.79
CA ARG A 328 7.11 -11.52 -8.82
C ARG A 328 5.78 -11.82 -9.51
N THR A 329 5.44 -11.06 -10.54
CA THR A 329 4.16 -11.23 -11.25
C THR A 329 4.18 -12.50 -12.09
N ILE A 330 5.27 -12.78 -12.80
CA ILE A 330 5.45 -14.01 -13.57
C ILE A 330 5.32 -15.25 -12.68
N ARG A 331 6.00 -15.25 -11.53
CA ARG A 331 5.93 -16.35 -10.57
C ARG A 331 4.52 -16.58 -10.04
N ILE A 332 3.84 -15.51 -9.60
CA ILE A 332 2.45 -15.61 -9.12
C ILE A 332 1.54 -16.15 -10.22
N MET A 333 1.70 -15.68 -11.47
CA MET A 333 0.91 -16.20 -12.59
C MET A 333 1.13 -17.70 -12.76
N ARG A 334 2.38 -18.16 -12.81
CA ARG A 334 2.74 -19.58 -12.94
C ARG A 334 2.23 -20.45 -11.79
N GLU A 335 2.32 -19.95 -10.55
CA GLU A 335 1.84 -20.66 -9.35
C GLU A 335 0.30 -20.73 -9.27
N SER A 336 -0.40 -19.79 -9.92
CA SER A 336 -1.87 -19.67 -9.86
C SER A 336 -2.58 -20.15 -11.13
N MET A 337 -1.83 -20.59 -12.14
CA MET A 337 -2.35 -20.98 -13.46
C MET A 337 -2.64 -22.48 -13.48
N ASP A 338 -3.93 -22.83 -13.46
CA ASP A 338 -4.40 -24.08 -14.06
C ASP A 338 -4.45 -23.91 -15.60
N THR A 339 -4.40 -25.00 -16.36
CA THR A 339 -4.41 -24.99 -17.84
C THR A 339 -5.55 -24.15 -18.43
N ASP A 340 -6.71 -24.14 -17.78
CA ASP A 340 -7.90 -23.38 -18.22
C ASP A 340 -7.71 -21.85 -18.10
N PHE A 341 -6.86 -21.39 -17.17
CA PHE A 341 -6.56 -19.97 -16.98
C PHE A 341 -5.47 -19.48 -17.95
N GLU A 342 -4.56 -20.35 -18.38
CA GLU A 342 -3.64 -20.06 -19.48
C GLU A 342 -4.37 -19.87 -20.81
N ASP A 343 -5.33 -20.75 -21.10
CA ASP A 343 -6.19 -20.64 -22.29
C ASP A 343 -7.04 -19.36 -22.22
N PHE A 344 -7.63 -19.04 -21.06
CA PHE A 344 -8.34 -17.78 -20.86
C PHE A 344 -7.46 -16.55 -21.12
N LEU A 345 -6.22 -16.51 -20.60
CA LEU A 345 -5.34 -15.35 -20.77
C LEU A 345 -4.77 -15.21 -22.19
N THR A 346 -4.61 -16.32 -22.91
CA THR A 346 -4.19 -16.31 -24.31
C THR A 346 -5.34 -15.97 -25.26
N GLU A 347 -6.58 -16.36 -24.95
CA GLU A 347 -7.78 -16.01 -25.74
C GLU A 347 -8.32 -14.59 -25.44
N PHE A 348 -8.07 -14.03 -24.25
CA PHE A 348 -8.62 -12.73 -23.82
C PHE A 348 -7.65 -11.54 -23.99
N VAL A 349 -8.17 -10.32 -23.79
CA VAL A 349 -7.51 -8.99 -23.93
C VAL A 349 -6.29 -8.78 -22.99
N GLY A 350 -5.88 -9.78 -22.20
CA GLY A 350 -4.76 -9.71 -21.25
C GLY A 350 -3.43 -10.30 -21.75
N GLY A 351 -3.43 -11.12 -22.80
CA GLY A 351 -2.22 -11.82 -23.28
C GLY A 351 -1.09 -10.88 -23.70
N GLU A 352 -1.42 -9.73 -24.30
CA GLU A 352 -0.44 -8.71 -24.70
C GLU A 352 0.30 -8.14 -23.47
N ASP A 353 -0.43 -7.77 -22.41
CA ASP A 353 0.18 -7.21 -21.20
C ASP A 353 1.05 -8.25 -20.48
N VAL A 354 0.67 -9.53 -20.49
CA VAL A 354 1.51 -10.63 -19.98
C VAL A 354 2.80 -10.71 -20.79
N GLY A 355 2.72 -10.71 -22.13
CA GLY A 355 3.89 -10.68 -23.00
C GLY A 355 4.80 -9.48 -22.71
N LEU A 356 4.22 -8.28 -22.55
CA LEU A 356 4.96 -7.06 -22.21
C LEU A 356 5.63 -7.14 -20.82
N ILE A 357 5.02 -7.78 -19.83
CA ILE A 357 5.66 -8.05 -18.53
C ILE A 357 6.92 -8.87 -18.75
N TYR A 358 6.84 -9.99 -19.47
CA TYR A 358 8.03 -10.82 -19.75
C TYR A 358 9.10 -10.04 -20.52
N VAL A 359 8.74 -9.38 -21.63
CA VAL A 359 9.68 -8.61 -22.45
C VAL A 359 10.42 -7.56 -21.61
N ARG A 360 9.69 -6.74 -20.85
CA ARG A 360 10.28 -5.66 -20.05
C ARG A 360 11.08 -6.17 -18.85
N THR A 361 10.68 -7.30 -18.27
CA THR A 361 11.48 -8.01 -17.26
C THR A 361 12.79 -8.50 -17.86
N GLY A 362 12.75 -9.07 -19.07
CA GLY A 362 13.93 -9.50 -19.82
C GLY A 362 14.88 -8.33 -20.12
N VAL A 363 14.35 -7.15 -20.48
CA VAL A 363 15.14 -5.92 -20.65
C VAL A 363 15.84 -5.54 -19.35
N ALA A 364 15.13 -5.54 -18.22
CA ALA A 364 15.72 -5.20 -16.93
C ALA A 364 16.88 -6.15 -16.57
N ILE A 365 16.65 -7.46 -16.69
CA ILE A 365 17.68 -8.49 -16.41
C ILE A 365 18.86 -8.34 -17.37
N TRP A 366 18.62 -8.10 -18.65
CA TRP A 366 19.66 -7.84 -19.64
C TRP A 366 20.51 -6.61 -19.28
N SER A 367 19.88 -5.51 -18.87
CA SER A 367 20.60 -4.31 -18.43
C SER A 367 21.44 -4.60 -17.17
N MET A 368 20.95 -5.41 -16.24
CA MET A 368 21.70 -5.83 -15.06
C MET A 368 22.91 -6.72 -15.43
N GLU A 369 22.72 -7.72 -16.29
CA GLU A 369 23.80 -8.59 -16.81
C GLU A 369 24.89 -7.77 -17.52
N ARG A 370 24.47 -6.75 -18.28
CA ARG A 370 25.38 -5.83 -18.96
C ARG A 370 26.20 -4.97 -17.99
N GLU A 371 25.58 -4.50 -16.90
CA GLU A 371 26.29 -3.74 -15.87
C GLU A 371 27.32 -4.60 -15.13
N VAL A 372 27.00 -5.87 -14.86
CA VAL A 372 27.90 -6.84 -14.20
C VAL A 372 29.08 -7.21 -15.11
N SER A 373 28.83 -7.44 -16.39
CA SER A 373 29.87 -7.78 -17.37
C SER A 373 30.82 -6.63 -17.70
N GLY A 374 30.58 -5.42 -17.18
CA GLY A 374 31.46 -4.28 -17.38
C GLY A 374 31.44 -3.71 -18.80
N TRP A 375 30.45 -4.09 -19.61
CA TRP A 375 30.36 -3.68 -21.00
C TRP A 375 30.25 -2.14 -21.14
N ASP A 376 29.71 -1.45 -20.13
CA ASP A 376 29.66 0.02 -20.07
C ASP A 376 31.00 0.67 -19.63
N GLY A 377 32.12 -0.07 -19.62
CA GLY A 377 33.45 0.45 -19.28
C GLY A 377 33.74 0.56 -17.78
N LYS A 378 32.89 -0.03 -16.92
CA LYS A 378 33.09 -0.10 -15.47
C LYS A 378 34.29 -0.99 -15.13
N THR A 379 35.14 -0.58 -14.19
CA THR A 379 36.35 -1.31 -13.76
C THR A 379 36.04 -2.28 -12.61
N GLY A 380 36.96 -3.22 -12.31
CA GLY A 380 36.70 -4.42 -11.50
C GLY A 380 35.94 -4.22 -10.17
N THR A 381 36.27 -3.20 -9.38
CA THR A 381 35.56 -2.93 -8.11
C THR A 381 34.10 -2.52 -8.32
N GLN A 382 33.80 -1.74 -9.36
CA GLN A 382 32.43 -1.31 -9.67
C GLN A 382 31.58 -2.47 -10.23
N GLN A 383 32.21 -3.41 -10.93
CA GLN A 383 31.54 -4.62 -11.42
C GLN A 383 31.17 -5.53 -10.24
N GLU A 384 32.07 -5.72 -9.29
CA GLU A 384 31.85 -6.54 -8.11
C GLU A 384 30.77 -5.94 -7.19
N GLU A 385 30.75 -4.62 -6.99
CA GLU A 385 29.69 -3.92 -6.27
C GLU A 385 28.32 -4.08 -6.96
N ALA A 386 28.27 -3.93 -8.29
CA ALA A 386 27.04 -4.15 -9.05
C ALA A 386 26.57 -5.61 -8.96
N ALA A 387 27.47 -6.58 -9.11
CA ALA A 387 27.16 -7.99 -8.99
C ALA A 387 26.60 -8.34 -7.60
N ASN A 388 27.23 -7.83 -6.54
CA ASN A 388 26.77 -8.05 -5.16
C ASN A 388 25.40 -7.41 -4.92
N LYS A 389 25.20 -6.17 -5.38
CA LYS A 389 23.91 -5.47 -5.30
C LYS A 389 22.80 -6.29 -5.96
N TRP A 390 23.01 -6.72 -7.21
CA TRP A 390 22.00 -7.46 -7.96
C TRP A 390 21.73 -8.86 -7.40
N LYS A 391 22.78 -9.54 -6.92
CA LYS A 391 22.63 -10.81 -6.23
C LYS A 391 21.78 -10.68 -4.96
N GLU A 392 21.96 -9.60 -4.20
CA GLU A 392 21.14 -9.33 -3.02
C GLU A 392 19.68 -9.00 -3.41
N GLU A 393 19.48 -8.13 -4.40
CA GLU A 393 18.15 -7.71 -4.82
C GLU A 393 17.30 -8.84 -5.43
N LEU A 394 17.95 -9.81 -6.10
CA LEU A 394 17.30 -10.95 -6.76
C LEU A 394 17.43 -12.27 -5.98
N LYS A 395 17.97 -12.26 -4.75
CA LYS A 395 18.24 -13.48 -3.97
C LYS A 395 17.05 -14.44 -3.85
N HIS A 396 15.83 -13.91 -3.79
CA HIS A 396 14.60 -14.70 -3.66
C HIS A 396 14.16 -15.39 -4.97
N TYR A 397 14.84 -15.10 -6.08
CA TYR A 397 14.53 -15.60 -7.41
C TYR A 397 15.73 -16.27 -8.10
N ALA A 398 16.90 -16.33 -7.44
CA ALA A 398 18.11 -16.89 -8.02
C ALA A 398 17.98 -18.38 -8.38
N ASP A 399 17.11 -19.10 -7.68
CA ASP A 399 16.86 -20.53 -7.89
C ASP A 399 15.76 -20.81 -8.91
N ASP A 400 15.10 -19.79 -9.48
CA ASP A 400 14.09 -19.99 -10.53
C ASP A 400 14.77 -20.24 -11.88
N PRO A 401 14.74 -21.48 -12.41
CA PRO A 401 15.51 -21.83 -13.60
C PRO A 401 15.04 -21.05 -14.83
N ASP A 402 13.81 -20.56 -14.88
CA ASP A 402 13.29 -19.89 -16.08
C ASP A 402 13.44 -18.38 -16.03
N LEU A 403 13.74 -17.82 -14.87
CA LEU A 403 13.90 -16.38 -14.65
C LEU A 403 15.35 -15.97 -14.36
N ASN A 404 16.28 -16.92 -14.33
CA ASN A 404 17.69 -16.68 -13.99
C ASN A 404 18.54 -16.05 -15.11
N SER A 405 18.00 -15.83 -16.31
CA SER A 405 18.73 -15.20 -17.43
C SER A 405 17.79 -14.47 -18.38
N SER A 406 18.26 -13.35 -18.92
CA SER A 406 17.47 -12.53 -19.85
C SER A 406 16.98 -13.32 -21.08
N GLU A 407 17.82 -14.21 -21.62
CA GLU A 407 17.54 -15.03 -22.81
C GLU A 407 16.36 -16.00 -22.58
N ARG A 408 16.25 -16.61 -21.40
CA ARG A 408 15.11 -17.49 -21.04
C ARG A 408 13.82 -16.69 -20.88
N VAL A 409 13.89 -15.52 -20.26
CA VAL A 409 12.74 -14.63 -20.09
C VAL A 409 12.21 -14.14 -21.45
N PHE A 410 13.10 -13.72 -22.36
CA PHE A 410 12.71 -13.31 -23.71
C PHE A 410 12.08 -14.44 -24.53
N SER A 411 12.68 -15.64 -24.52
CA SER A 411 12.14 -16.78 -25.28
C SER A 411 10.74 -17.19 -24.80
N THR A 412 10.48 -17.12 -23.49
CA THR A 412 9.15 -17.37 -22.93
C THR A 412 8.14 -16.31 -23.39
N SER A 413 8.55 -15.04 -23.43
CA SER A 413 7.66 -13.93 -23.82
C SER A 413 7.09 -14.07 -25.23
N ALA A 414 7.85 -14.65 -26.16
CA ALA A 414 7.46 -14.81 -27.55
C ALA A 414 6.18 -15.68 -27.71
N ARG A 415 5.91 -16.58 -26.75
CA ARG A 415 4.71 -17.44 -26.74
C ARG A 415 3.43 -16.65 -26.53
N TYR A 416 3.48 -15.58 -25.73
CA TYR A 416 2.31 -14.76 -25.38
C TYR A 416 2.03 -13.63 -26.41
N LEU A 417 2.96 -13.40 -27.34
CA LEU A 417 2.91 -12.29 -28.29
C LEU A 417 2.60 -12.75 -29.73
N LYS A 418 1.98 -13.91 -29.89
CA LYS A 418 1.57 -14.45 -31.19
C LYS A 418 0.50 -13.54 -31.84
N GLY A 419 0.90 -12.75 -32.84
CA GLY A 419 0.00 -12.11 -33.78
C GLY A 419 -0.28 -10.61 -33.64
N ARG A 420 0.31 -9.86 -32.69
CA ARG A 420 0.10 -8.38 -32.58
C ARG A 420 1.33 -7.61 -32.06
N ARG A 421 1.54 -6.38 -32.57
CA ARG A 421 2.49 -5.33 -32.12
C ARG A 421 3.98 -5.70 -32.00
N LYS A 422 4.42 -6.70 -32.75
CA LYS A 422 5.84 -7.10 -32.85
C LYS A 422 6.78 -5.95 -33.26
N ALA A 423 6.32 -5.03 -34.10
CA ALA A 423 7.08 -3.84 -34.49
C ALA A 423 7.35 -2.87 -33.33
N ASP A 424 6.34 -2.58 -32.50
CA ASP A 424 6.49 -1.68 -31.34
C ASP A 424 7.41 -2.30 -30.29
N ILE A 425 7.32 -3.61 -30.08
CA ILE A 425 8.21 -4.36 -29.18
C ILE A 425 9.65 -4.29 -29.68
N ARG A 426 9.90 -4.50 -30.98
CA ARG A 426 11.24 -4.37 -31.56
C ARG A 426 11.81 -2.97 -31.34
N LYS A 427 11.01 -1.92 -31.58
CA LYS A 427 11.42 -0.53 -31.32
C LYS A 427 11.75 -0.28 -29.84
N GLU A 428 10.96 -0.84 -28.93
CA GLU A 428 11.24 -0.75 -27.48
C GLU A 428 12.55 -1.47 -27.13
N LEU A 429 12.76 -2.69 -27.62
CA LEU A 429 14.00 -3.47 -27.39
C LEU A 429 15.25 -2.81 -27.98
N GLU A 430 15.14 -2.21 -29.17
CA GLU A 430 16.21 -1.44 -29.80
C GLU A 430 16.62 -0.23 -28.96
N ALA A 431 15.66 0.46 -28.33
CA ALA A 431 15.94 1.60 -27.46
C ALA A 431 16.81 1.22 -26.23
N PHE A 432 16.72 -0.04 -25.78
CA PHE A 432 17.55 -0.60 -24.70
C PHE A 432 18.78 -1.37 -25.20
N GLN A 433 19.10 -1.28 -26.50
CA GLN A 433 20.28 -1.92 -27.10
C GLN A 433 20.30 -3.45 -26.90
N VAL A 434 19.11 -4.07 -26.94
CA VAL A 434 18.99 -5.52 -26.86
C VAL A 434 19.53 -6.16 -28.17
N PRO A 435 20.27 -7.29 -28.12
CA PRO A 435 20.93 -7.86 -29.31
C PRO A 435 19.95 -8.29 -30.40
N LYS A 436 20.40 -8.19 -31.66
CA LYS A 436 19.60 -8.60 -32.84
C LYS A 436 19.04 -10.03 -32.75
N ARG A 437 19.79 -10.97 -32.19
CA ARG A 437 19.33 -12.36 -31.98
C ARG A 437 18.03 -12.45 -31.17
N ILE A 438 17.83 -11.52 -30.22
CA ILE A 438 16.60 -11.43 -29.42
C ILE A 438 15.51 -10.68 -30.18
N LEU A 439 15.86 -9.62 -30.92
CA LEU A 439 14.90 -8.92 -31.80
C LEU A 439 14.27 -9.87 -32.83
N ASP A 440 15.05 -10.85 -33.31
CA ASP A 440 14.61 -11.85 -34.28
C ASP A 440 13.48 -12.76 -33.76
N LEU A 441 13.36 -12.93 -32.44
CA LEU A 441 12.25 -13.66 -31.81
C LEU A 441 10.88 -12.99 -32.05
N TYR A 442 10.88 -11.70 -32.39
CA TYR A 442 9.68 -10.89 -32.62
C TYR A 442 9.58 -10.41 -34.06
N LYS A 443 10.12 -11.17 -35.02
CA LYS A 443 9.83 -10.94 -36.45
C LYS A 443 8.41 -11.40 -36.77
N ASP A 444 7.75 -10.67 -37.67
CA ASP A 444 6.49 -11.11 -38.24
C ASP A 444 6.76 -12.40 -39.02
N GLU A 445 5.96 -13.44 -38.78
CA GLU A 445 6.03 -14.62 -39.64
C GLU A 445 5.54 -14.15 -41.01
N GLU A 446 6.34 -14.31 -42.06
CA GLU A 446 5.85 -14.15 -43.41
C GLU A 446 4.68 -15.12 -43.54
N THR A 447 3.45 -14.59 -43.62
CA THR A 447 2.30 -15.38 -44.04
C THR A 447 2.62 -15.89 -45.43
N GLU A 448 3.11 -17.13 -45.52
CA GLU A 448 3.07 -17.87 -46.77
C GLU A 448 1.62 -17.90 -47.21
N ASP A 449 1.33 -17.17 -48.30
CA ASP A 449 0.09 -17.24 -49.05
C ASP A 449 -0.19 -18.70 -49.42
N ARG A 450 -0.93 -19.41 -48.57
CA ARG A 450 -1.63 -20.64 -48.98
C ARG A 450 -2.86 -20.24 -49.79
N SER A 451 -2.60 -19.67 -50.97
CA SER A 451 -3.55 -19.66 -52.07
C SER A 451 -3.52 -21.05 -52.73
N THR A 452 -4.20 -22.01 -52.11
CA THR A 452 -4.63 -23.21 -52.85
C THR A 452 -5.90 -22.83 -53.59
N VAL A 453 -5.74 -22.34 -54.82
CA VAL A 453 -6.80 -22.35 -55.83
C VAL A 453 -7.17 -23.82 -56.04
N ALA A 454 -8.30 -24.24 -55.48
CA ALA A 454 -8.93 -25.49 -55.83
C ALA A 454 -9.44 -25.36 -57.27
N VAL A 455 -8.81 -26.09 -58.18
CA VAL A 455 -9.37 -26.37 -59.50
C VAL A 455 -10.47 -27.42 -59.28
N ASP A 456 -11.71 -26.96 -59.25
CA ASP A 456 -12.89 -27.83 -59.30
C ASP A 456 -12.90 -28.58 -60.63
N GLY A 457 -12.67 -29.89 -60.53
CA GLY A 457 -12.98 -30.87 -61.55
C GLY A 457 -13.95 -31.89 -60.98
N SER A 458 -15.25 -31.60 -61.06
CA SER A 458 -16.31 -32.60 -60.85
C SER A 458 -16.78 -33.11 -62.20
N GLY A 459 -16.25 -34.27 -62.60
CA GLY A 459 -16.86 -35.17 -63.58
C GLY A 459 -17.84 -36.11 -62.89
N GLU A 460 -18.91 -36.40 -63.59
CA GLU A 460 -20.02 -37.30 -63.27
C GLU A 460 -19.55 -38.74 -63.00
N GLU A 461 -20.06 -39.35 -61.91
CA GLU A 461 -20.90 -40.57 -61.86
C GLU A 461 -21.05 -41.10 -60.43
#